data_AF-A0A1G9Q6C3-F1
#
_entry.id   AF-A0A1G9Q6C3-F1
#
_cell.length_a   1.000
_cell.length_b   1.000
_cell.length_c   1.000
_cell.angle_alpha   90.00
_cell.angle_beta   90.00
_cell.angle_gamma   90.00
#
_symmetry.space_group_name_H-M   'P 1'
#
loop_
_entity.id
_entity.type
_entity.pdbx_description
1 polymer ?
#
loop_
_entity_poly.entity_id
_entity_poly.type
_entity_poly.pdbx_seq_one_letter_code
_entity_poly.pdbx_strand_id
1 'polypeptide(L)'
;MSGMDVDDSTGEPTGAAARRTAAFFDLDKTIIATSSAFAFGKEFLNNGMITRQEAVEIYMTKASYMLMGLSSERMDSTRDYMAQLVTGWAVDDIDRVTTETMRTVVTPAIYAEARELIGFHKRHGRDVIIISASADILVEPIARELGVDMIVATELEVVDGKLTGNVTRFLKGDAKADAVTEFAESHGYDLAGSYAYSDSATDIPMLGMVGHPVAVNPDRALRKHAQEHGWEVRTFKNPEPLIQMPNAREVGIGAGVVAGVTALAAAGIWVAQRIAKDNRSA
;
A
#
# COMPACT_ATOMS: atom_id res chain seq x y z
N MET A 1 56.54 28.57 -39.90
CA MET A 1 55.54 27.61 -40.40
C MET A 1 55.75 26.35 -39.56
N SER A 2 55.07 26.18 -38.42
CA SER A 2 53.64 25.92 -38.21
C SER A 2 53.26 24.47 -38.53
N GLY A 3 52.73 23.79 -37.51
CA GLY A 3 51.99 22.52 -37.59
C GLY A 3 52.87 21.28 -37.37
N MET A 4 52.47 20.26 -36.61
CA MET A 4 51.22 20.01 -35.92
C MET A 4 51.47 18.78 -35.04
N ASP A 5 51.33 18.94 -33.71
CA ASP A 5 51.17 17.81 -32.80
C ASP A 5 49.84 17.13 -33.14
N VAL A 6 49.88 15.84 -33.50
CA VAL A 6 48.68 15.01 -33.59
C VAL A 6 48.77 14.00 -32.47
N ASP A 7 48.16 14.39 -31.35
CA ASP A 7 47.74 13.55 -30.25
C ASP A 7 46.64 12.61 -30.76
N ASP A 8 46.99 11.35 -31.00
CA ASP A 8 46.02 10.28 -31.32
C ASP A 8 45.59 9.62 -30.00
N SER A 9 44.76 10.33 -29.25
CA SER A 9 44.03 9.78 -28.12
C SER A 9 42.52 9.76 -28.43
N THR A 10 42.11 8.97 -29.42
CA THR A 10 40.70 8.54 -29.49
C THR A 10 40.47 7.47 -28.43
N GLY A 11 40.32 7.90 -27.18
CA GLY A 11 39.64 7.10 -26.18
C GLY A 11 38.20 6.93 -26.64
N GLU A 12 37.88 5.76 -27.22
CA GLU A 12 36.49 5.33 -27.35
C GLU A 12 35.81 5.49 -25.99
N PRO A 13 34.59 6.06 -25.89
CA PRO A 13 33.86 6.06 -24.65
C PRO A 13 33.59 4.60 -24.28
N THR A 14 34.40 4.08 -23.37
CA THR A 14 34.18 2.81 -22.67
C THR A 14 32.71 2.78 -22.27
N GLY A 15 31.97 1.81 -22.81
CA GLY A 15 30.52 1.77 -22.79
C GLY A 15 29.96 2.23 -21.44
N ALA A 16 29.06 3.21 -21.47
CA ALA A 16 28.32 3.64 -20.30
C ALA A 16 27.80 2.38 -19.61
N ALA A 17 28.30 2.10 -18.40
CA ALA A 17 27.81 1.00 -17.59
C ALA A 17 26.28 1.09 -17.62
N ALA A 18 25.61 0.02 -18.08
CA ALA A 18 24.17 0.02 -18.25
C ALA A 18 23.54 0.52 -16.94
N ARG A 19 22.89 1.70 -16.99
CA ARG A 19 22.34 2.30 -15.77
C ARG A 19 21.31 1.34 -15.20
N ARG A 20 21.39 1.08 -13.89
CA ARG A 20 20.45 0.17 -13.21
C ARG A 20 19.05 0.77 -13.30
N THR A 21 18.03 -0.08 -13.42
CA THR A 21 16.63 0.36 -13.42
C THR A 21 15.89 -0.32 -12.28
N ALA A 22 14.86 0.36 -11.78
CA ALA A 22 14.08 -0.07 -10.64
C ALA A 22 12.60 -0.16 -10.98
N ALA A 23 11.85 -0.89 -10.15
CA ALA A 23 10.40 -0.90 -10.14
C ALA A 23 9.90 -0.56 -8.73
N PHE A 24 9.30 0.62 -8.60
CA PHE A 24 8.75 1.14 -7.35
C PHE A 24 7.27 0.76 -7.23
N PHE A 25 6.90 0.15 -6.12
CA PHE A 25 5.52 -0.28 -5.88
C PHE A 25 4.96 0.40 -4.64
N ASP A 26 3.85 1.10 -4.80
CA ASP A 26 2.98 1.34 -3.66
C ASP A 26 2.46 0.00 -3.09
N LEU A 27 2.11 -0.01 -1.80
CA LEU A 27 1.73 -1.21 -1.07
C LEU A 27 0.22 -1.37 -0.97
N ASP A 28 -0.42 -0.43 -0.27
CA ASP A 28 -1.82 -0.53 0.13
C ASP A 28 -2.71 -0.34 -1.11
N LYS A 29 -3.65 -1.27 -1.36
CA LYS A 29 -4.52 -1.32 -2.56
C LYS A 29 -3.80 -1.50 -3.91
N THR A 30 -2.48 -1.41 -3.94
CA THR A 30 -1.64 -1.67 -5.11
C THR A 30 -1.10 -3.11 -5.12
N ILE A 31 -0.30 -3.50 -4.13
CA ILE A 31 0.18 -4.88 -3.95
C ILE A 31 -0.84 -5.70 -3.15
N ILE A 32 -1.40 -5.13 -2.09
CA ILE A 32 -2.39 -5.78 -1.21
C ILE A 32 -3.77 -5.20 -1.51
N ALA A 33 -4.81 -6.01 -1.61
CA ALA A 33 -6.19 -5.57 -1.85
C ALA A 33 -6.84 -4.74 -0.71
N THR A 34 -6.10 -4.47 0.36
CA THR A 34 -6.55 -3.71 1.54
C THR A 34 -5.41 -2.83 2.07
N SER A 35 -5.70 -2.02 3.07
CA SER A 35 -4.66 -1.30 3.79
C SER A 35 -3.92 -2.24 4.75
N SER A 36 -2.59 -2.19 4.74
CA SER A 36 -1.72 -2.97 5.64
C SER A 36 -2.03 -2.71 7.12
N ALA A 37 -2.25 -1.45 7.52
CA ALA A 37 -2.64 -1.12 8.89
C ALA A 37 -3.96 -1.82 9.30
N PHE A 38 -4.90 -1.95 8.36
CA PHE A 38 -6.16 -2.66 8.61
C PHE A 38 -5.98 -4.19 8.59
N ALA A 39 -5.10 -4.69 7.73
CA ALA A 39 -4.79 -6.11 7.62
C ALA A 39 -4.21 -6.68 8.92
N PHE A 40 -3.47 -5.89 9.70
CA PHE A 40 -2.95 -6.29 11.01
C PHE A 40 -3.83 -5.85 12.19
N GLY A 41 -4.73 -4.88 12.00
CA GLY A 41 -5.47 -4.23 13.09
C GLY A 41 -6.37 -5.18 13.90
N LYS A 42 -6.96 -6.20 13.25
CA LYS A 42 -7.78 -7.20 13.96
C LYS A 42 -6.93 -8.08 14.87
N GLU A 43 -5.73 -8.43 14.44
CA GLU A 43 -4.82 -9.30 15.17
C GLU A 43 -4.15 -8.53 16.32
N PHE A 44 -3.88 -7.24 16.16
CA PHE A 44 -3.49 -6.38 17.29
C PHE A 44 -4.58 -6.30 18.36
N LEU A 45 -5.87 -6.23 17.97
CA LEU A 45 -6.98 -6.30 18.92
C LEU A 45 -7.06 -7.67 19.62
N ASN A 46 -6.89 -8.77 18.89
CA ASN A 46 -6.95 -10.13 19.45
C ASN A 46 -5.78 -10.42 20.41
N ASN A 47 -4.62 -9.80 20.18
CA ASN A 47 -3.44 -9.89 21.05
C ASN A 47 -3.43 -8.85 22.18
N GLY A 48 -4.50 -8.04 22.31
CA GLY A 48 -4.64 -7.05 23.38
C GLY A 48 -3.73 -5.83 23.25
N MET A 49 -3.11 -5.62 22.08
CA MET A 49 -2.27 -4.45 21.79
C MET A 49 -3.12 -3.20 21.50
N ILE A 50 -4.31 -3.40 20.92
CA ILE A 50 -5.34 -2.37 20.75
C ILE A 50 -6.56 -2.77 21.58
N THR A 51 -7.15 -1.82 22.30
CA THR A 51 -8.42 -2.02 23.00
C THR A 51 -9.62 -1.91 22.05
N ARG A 52 -10.78 -2.45 22.46
CA ARG A 52 -12.02 -2.32 21.65
C ARG A 52 -12.42 -0.87 21.42
N GLN A 53 -12.13 0.02 22.37
CA GLN A 53 -12.44 1.44 22.28
C GLN A 53 -11.57 2.12 21.22
N GLU A 54 -10.25 1.90 21.28
CA GLU A 54 -9.31 2.42 20.28
C GLU A 54 -9.64 1.88 18.87
N ALA A 55 -9.99 0.61 18.75
CA ALA A 55 -10.41 0.03 17.47
C ALA A 55 -11.65 0.73 16.88
N VAL A 56 -12.63 1.08 17.73
CA VAL A 56 -13.82 1.86 17.30
C VAL A 56 -13.43 3.27 16.89
N GLU A 57 -12.53 3.92 17.63
CA GLU A 57 -12.07 5.27 17.33
C GLU A 57 -11.31 5.33 16.00
N ILE A 58 -10.38 4.39 15.76
CA ILE A 58 -9.69 4.20 14.48
C ILE A 58 -10.70 4.05 13.33
N TYR A 59 -11.73 3.22 13.52
CA TYR A 59 -12.76 3.00 12.51
C TYR A 59 -13.57 4.27 12.22
N MET A 60 -13.94 5.03 13.27
CA MET A 60 -14.68 6.29 13.12
C MET A 60 -13.84 7.36 12.42
N THR A 61 -12.55 7.46 12.71
CA THR A 61 -11.61 8.35 12.04
C THR A 61 -11.45 8.00 10.56
N LYS A 62 -11.39 6.70 10.22
CA LYS A 62 -11.40 6.27 8.81
C LYS A 62 -12.72 6.58 8.11
N ALA A 63 -13.85 6.39 8.79
CA ALA A 63 -15.17 6.69 8.24
C ALA A 63 -15.32 8.19 7.96
N SER A 64 -14.89 9.05 8.88
CA SER A 64 -14.90 10.51 8.68
C SER A 64 -13.95 10.93 7.56
N TYR A 65 -12.78 10.28 7.42
CA TYR A 65 -11.87 10.48 6.29
C TYR A 65 -12.53 10.17 4.94
N MET A 66 -13.17 9.00 4.81
CA MET A 66 -13.86 8.61 3.57
C MET A 66 -15.06 9.49 3.23
N LEU A 67 -15.78 9.98 4.25
CA LEU A 67 -16.97 10.81 4.08
C LEU A 67 -16.65 12.28 3.77
N MET A 68 -15.58 12.81 4.34
CA MET A 68 -15.31 14.26 4.30
C MET A 68 -14.16 14.66 3.40
N GLY A 69 -13.28 13.74 2.97
CA GLY A 69 -12.21 14.03 1.99
C GLY A 69 -11.31 15.22 2.35
N LEU A 70 -10.95 15.37 3.63
CA LEU A 70 -10.50 16.64 4.18
C LEU A 70 -9.00 16.95 4.00
N SER A 71 -8.74 18.26 4.06
CA SER A 71 -7.49 19.01 3.86
C SER A 71 -6.26 18.54 4.67
N SER A 72 -5.08 18.99 4.24
CA SER A 72 -3.75 18.65 4.79
C SER A 72 -3.63 18.78 6.32
N GLU A 73 -4.14 19.84 6.95
CA GLU A 73 -4.01 20.03 8.41
C GLU A 73 -4.70 18.95 9.26
N ARG A 74 -5.84 18.39 8.82
CA ARG A 74 -6.50 17.28 9.53
C ARG A 74 -5.84 15.93 9.24
N MET A 75 -4.99 15.88 8.23
CA MET A 75 -4.21 14.70 7.86
C MET A 75 -3.08 14.47 8.87
N ASP A 76 -2.34 15.53 9.21
CA ASP A 76 -1.21 15.46 10.16
C ASP A 76 -1.71 15.12 11.57
N SER A 77 -2.82 15.71 12.01
CA SER A 77 -3.44 15.35 13.29
C SER A 77 -3.92 13.90 13.36
N THR A 78 -4.40 13.35 12.23
CA THR A 78 -4.82 11.94 12.16
C THR A 78 -3.62 11.01 12.23
N ARG A 79 -2.54 11.35 11.52
CA ARG A 79 -1.28 10.61 11.55
C ARG A 79 -0.68 10.59 12.94
N ASP A 80 -0.56 11.75 13.58
CA ASP A 80 0.03 11.88 14.91
C ASP A 80 -0.83 11.16 15.97
N TYR A 81 -2.15 11.21 15.83
CA TYR A 81 -3.05 10.42 16.68
C TYR A 81 -2.84 8.91 16.50
N MET A 82 -2.75 8.42 15.26
CA MET A 82 -2.50 6.99 14.99
C MET A 82 -1.12 6.55 15.50
N ALA A 83 -0.11 7.42 15.42
CA ALA A 83 1.21 7.15 15.99
C ALA A 83 1.17 7.12 17.52
N GLN A 84 0.39 7.99 18.16
CA GLN A 84 0.20 7.98 19.61
C GLN A 84 -0.43 6.68 20.12
N LEU A 85 -1.37 6.08 19.38
CA LEU A 85 -2.02 4.82 19.76
C LEU A 85 -1.04 3.64 19.91
N VAL A 86 0.09 3.67 19.20
CA VAL A 86 1.08 2.58 19.24
C VAL A 86 2.22 2.86 20.23
N THR A 87 2.15 3.96 20.98
CA THR A 87 3.17 4.35 21.96
C THR A 87 3.35 3.27 23.03
N GLY A 88 4.60 2.91 23.29
CA GLY A 88 4.98 1.92 24.30
C GLY A 88 4.89 0.47 23.84
N TRP A 89 4.41 0.21 22.62
CA TRP A 89 4.43 -1.14 22.05
C TRP A 89 5.87 -1.59 21.85
N ALA A 90 6.16 -2.82 22.29
CA ALA A 90 7.46 -3.45 22.03
C ALA A 90 7.54 -3.87 20.57
N VAL A 91 8.66 -3.55 19.90
CA VAL A 91 8.87 -3.91 18.49
C VAL A 91 8.84 -5.44 18.30
N ASP A 92 9.38 -6.20 19.26
CA ASP A 92 9.35 -7.67 19.24
C ASP A 92 7.91 -8.23 19.28
N ASP A 93 6.99 -7.59 20.01
CA ASP A 93 5.58 -8.00 20.02
C ASP A 93 4.92 -7.71 18.68
N ILE A 94 5.26 -6.58 18.04
CA ILE A 94 4.76 -6.24 16.70
C ILE A 94 5.28 -7.24 15.67
N ASP A 95 6.58 -7.54 15.66
CA ASP A 95 7.17 -8.50 14.72
C ASP A 95 6.58 -9.90 14.90
N ARG A 96 6.38 -10.34 16.15
CA ARG A 96 5.71 -11.61 16.45
C ARG A 96 4.28 -11.63 15.90
N VAL A 97 3.46 -10.64 16.24
CA VAL A 97 2.05 -10.59 15.81
C VAL A 97 1.94 -10.47 14.30
N THR A 98 2.74 -9.61 13.67
CA THR A 98 2.72 -9.43 12.21
C THR A 98 3.15 -10.71 11.50
N THR A 99 4.23 -11.37 11.95
CA THR A 99 4.70 -12.66 11.40
C THR A 99 3.66 -13.77 11.51
N GLU A 100 2.98 -13.90 12.65
CA GLU A 100 1.88 -14.86 12.84
C GLU A 100 0.67 -14.56 11.91
N THR A 101 0.41 -13.26 11.69
CA THR A 101 -0.72 -12.77 10.87
C THR A 101 -0.44 -12.88 9.38
N MET A 102 0.84 -12.92 8.97
CA MET A 102 1.23 -12.93 7.56
C MET A 102 0.54 -14.04 6.76
N ARG A 103 0.53 -15.28 7.27
CA ARG A 103 -0.02 -16.43 6.53
C ARG A 103 -1.54 -16.43 6.45
N THR A 104 -2.22 -15.92 7.48
CA THR A 104 -3.66 -16.08 7.65
C THR A 104 -4.47 -14.91 7.09
N VAL A 105 -3.89 -13.70 7.09
CA VAL A 105 -4.62 -12.48 6.69
C VAL A 105 -3.96 -11.77 5.52
N VAL A 106 -2.63 -11.60 5.57
CA VAL A 106 -1.95 -10.70 4.63
C VAL A 106 -1.61 -11.37 3.32
N THR A 107 -1.04 -12.58 3.35
CA THR A 107 -0.72 -13.40 2.18
C THR A 107 -1.92 -13.56 1.23
N PRO A 108 -3.13 -13.95 1.71
CA PRO A 108 -4.31 -14.03 0.85
C PRO A 108 -4.83 -12.68 0.34
N ALA A 109 -4.44 -11.57 0.96
CA ALA A 109 -4.82 -10.24 0.51
C ALA A 109 -3.87 -9.68 -0.57
N ILE A 110 -2.71 -10.30 -0.81
CA ILE A 110 -1.79 -9.92 -1.88
C ILE A 110 -2.40 -10.32 -3.24
N TYR A 111 -2.39 -9.40 -4.20
CA TYR A 111 -2.79 -9.70 -5.57
C TYR A 111 -1.81 -10.68 -6.23
N ALA A 112 -2.33 -11.75 -6.84
CA ALA A 112 -1.53 -12.68 -7.64
C ALA A 112 -0.78 -11.93 -8.74
N GLU A 113 -1.47 -10.99 -9.38
CA GLU A 113 -0.93 -10.15 -10.44
C GLU A 113 0.22 -9.26 -9.96
N ALA A 114 0.19 -8.82 -8.69
CA ALA A 114 1.31 -8.08 -8.09
C ALA A 114 2.54 -9.00 -7.91
N ARG A 115 2.35 -10.25 -7.45
CA ARG A 115 3.45 -11.23 -7.35
C ARG A 115 4.07 -11.54 -8.71
N GLU A 116 3.23 -11.76 -9.72
CA GLU A 116 3.69 -12.00 -11.09
C GLU A 116 4.50 -10.82 -11.64
N LEU A 117 4.04 -9.60 -11.38
CA LEU A 117 4.67 -8.37 -11.84
C LEU A 117 6.01 -8.08 -11.12
N ILE A 118 6.07 -8.31 -9.81
CA ILE A 118 7.32 -8.28 -9.04
C ILE A 118 8.31 -9.30 -9.62
N GLY A 119 7.85 -10.55 -9.85
CA GLY A 119 8.68 -11.58 -10.47
C GLY A 119 9.13 -11.22 -11.88
N PHE A 120 8.28 -10.57 -12.67
CA PHE A 120 8.62 -10.08 -14.01
C PHE A 120 9.79 -9.09 -13.94
N HIS A 121 9.76 -8.10 -13.05
CA HIS A 121 10.85 -7.12 -12.92
C HIS A 121 12.16 -7.75 -12.48
N LYS A 122 12.12 -8.63 -11.47
CA LYS A 122 13.29 -9.37 -11.00
C LYS A 122 13.94 -10.18 -12.14
N ARG A 123 13.13 -10.88 -12.95
CA ARG A 123 13.64 -11.65 -14.12
C ARG A 123 14.25 -10.77 -15.21
N HIS A 124 13.93 -9.49 -15.25
CA HIS A 124 14.51 -8.51 -16.17
C HIS A 124 15.68 -7.72 -15.55
N GLY A 125 16.22 -8.19 -14.42
CA GLY A 125 17.38 -7.58 -13.77
C GLY A 125 17.10 -6.22 -13.13
N ARG A 126 15.82 -5.91 -12.88
CA ARG A 126 15.43 -4.69 -12.16
C ARG A 126 15.31 -4.96 -10.68
N ASP A 127 15.78 -4.00 -9.90
CA ASP A 127 15.53 -3.99 -8.47
C ASP A 127 14.07 -3.64 -8.20
N VAL A 128 13.46 -4.32 -7.23
CA VAL A 128 12.08 -4.06 -6.81
C VAL A 128 12.11 -3.38 -5.46
N ILE A 129 11.37 -2.29 -5.32
CA ILE A 129 11.30 -1.48 -4.11
C ILE A 129 9.84 -1.26 -3.75
N ILE A 130 9.48 -1.48 -2.48
CA ILE A 130 8.17 -1.09 -1.96
C ILE A 130 8.28 0.31 -1.38
N ILE A 131 7.38 1.22 -1.80
CA ILE A 131 7.30 2.59 -1.29
C ILE A 131 5.93 2.84 -0.69
N SER A 132 5.87 3.03 0.63
CA SER A 132 4.60 3.00 1.36
C SER A 132 4.45 4.15 2.35
N ALA A 133 3.21 4.64 2.48
CA ALA A 133 2.85 5.56 3.57
C ALA A 133 2.68 4.85 4.91
N SER A 134 2.56 3.52 4.92
CA SER A 134 2.49 2.71 6.14
C SER A 134 3.86 2.63 6.82
N ALA A 135 3.82 2.36 8.13
CA ALA A 135 5.04 2.21 8.93
C ALA A 135 5.89 1.01 8.46
N ASP A 136 7.20 1.20 8.38
CA ASP A 136 8.21 0.20 8.05
C ASP A 136 7.99 -1.16 8.76
N ILE A 137 7.75 -1.15 10.07
CA ILE A 137 7.47 -2.35 10.88
C ILE A 137 6.26 -3.18 10.41
N LEU A 138 5.34 -2.59 9.64
CA LEU A 138 4.22 -3.29 9.02
C LEU A 138 4.52 -3.69 7.56
N VAL A 139 5.38 -2.93 6.88
CA VAL A 139 5.76 -3.14 5.48
C VAL A 139 6.80 -4.26 5.35
N GLU A 140 7.78 -4.32 6.25
CA GLU A 140 8.88 -5.28 6.22
C GLU A 140 8.43 -6.75 6.17
N PRO A 141 7.47 -7.22 7.00
CA PRO A 141 7.00 -8.61 6.92
C PRO A 141 6.41 -8.96 5.54
N ILE A 142 5.75 -7.99 4.90
CA ILE A 142 5.17 -8.15 3.56
C ILE A 142 6.27 -8.18 2.51
N ALA A 143 7.25 -7.30 2.61
CA ALA A 143 8.39 -7.27 1.71
C ALA A 143 9.15 -8.60 1.76
N ARG A 144 9.42 -9.13 2.96
CA ARG A 144 10.03 -10.46 3.15
C ARG A 144 9.23 -11.58 2.49
N GLU A 145 7.91 -11.59 2.64
CA GLU A 145 7.01 -12.56 1.99
C GLU A 145 7.01 -12.47 0.45
N LEU A 146 7.31 -11.30 -0.11
CA LEU A 146 7.45 -11.08 -1.55
C LEU A 146 8.90 -11.26 -2.05
N GLY A 147 9.82 -11.56 -1.13
CA GLY A 147 11.26 -11.59 -1.36
C GLY A 147 11.82 -10.25 -1.86
N VAL A 148 11.22 -9.13 -1.45
CA VAL A 148 11.64 -7.78 -1.81
C VAL A 148 12.57 -7.27 -0.72
N ASP A 149 13.82 -6.99 -1.07
CA ASP A 149 14.88 -6.67 -0.10
C ASP A 149 14.93 -5.18 0.28
N MET A 150 14.31 -4.31 -0.51
CA MET A 150 14.37 -2.86 -0.32
C MET A 150 12.98 -2.26 -0.13
N ILE A 151 12.83 -1.47 0.93
CA ILE A 151 11.62 -0.71 1.23
C ILE A 151 11.97 0.75 1.51
N VAL A 152 11.03 1.64 1.24
CA VAL A 152 11.07 3.05 1.61
C VAL A 152 9.71 3.37 2.22
N ALA A 153 9.63 3.44 3.54
CA ALA A 153 8.37 3.47 4.29
C ALA A 153 8.35 4.62 5.30
N THR A 154 7.18 4.88 5.90
CA THR A 154 7.07 5.80 7.04
C THR A 154 7.86 5.21 8.21
N GLU A 155 8.68 6.03 8.87
CA GLU A 155 9.56 5.59 9.97
C GLU A 155 9.01 6.08 11.31
N LEU A 156 8.93 5.17 12.28
CA LEU A 156 8.54 5.46 13.66
C LEU A 156 9.78 5.44 14.55
N GLU A 157 9.86 6.37 15.51
CA GLU A 157 10.97 6.40 16.45
C GLU A 157 10.86 5.23 17.45
N VAL A 158 11.97 4.54 17.64
CA VAL A 158 12.13 3.43 18.58
C VAL A 158 13.17 3.80 19.63
N VAL A 159 12.80 3.70 20.91
CA VAL A 159 13.71 3.86 22.04
C VAL A 159 13.53 2.67 22.98
N ASP A 160 14.63 2.05 23.39
CA ASP A 160 14.66 0.87 24.26
C ASP A 160 13.74 -0.28 23.77
N GLY A 161 13.72 -0.49 22.45
CA GLY A 161 12.91 -1.53 21.79
C GLY A 161 11.41 -1.25 21.76
N LYS A 162 10.98 -0.01 22.03
CA LYS A 162 9.57 0.40 22.05
C LYS A 162 9.30 1.62 21.17
N LEU A 163 8.12 1.65 20.57
CA LEU A 163 7.66 2.82 19.82
C LEU A 163 7.43 4.02 20.75
N THR A 164 7.96 5.18 20.41
CA THR A 164 7.75 6.42 21.19
C THR A 164 6.47 7.16 20.82
N GLY A 165 5.85 6.79 19.69
CA GLY A 165 4.73 7.50 19.08
C GLY A 165 5.15 8.71 18.25
N ASN A 166 6.45 9.03 18.18
CA ASN A 166 7.00 10.00 17.25
C ASN A 166 7.24 9.34 15.88
N VAL A 167 6.98 10.09 14.81
CA VAL A 167 7.22 9.62 13.44
C VAL A 167 8.32 10.49 12.83
N THR A 168 9.46 9.89 12.56
CA THR A 168 10.68 10.58 12.11
C THR A 168 10.64 10.92 10.63
N ARG A 169 9.94 10.11 9.84
CA ARG A 169 9.76 10.32 8.40
C ARG A 169 8.37 9.90 7.95
N PHE A 170 7.65 10.77 7.27
CA PHE A 170 6.32 10.45 6.73
C PHE A 170 6.32 10.40 5.21
N LEU A 171 5.94 9.27 4.62
CA LEU A 171 5.98 9.07 3.18
C LEU A 171 4.61 9.09 2.53
N LYS A 172 4.05 10.29 2.35
CA LYS A 172 2.78 10.47 1.65
C LYS A 172 2.86 11.61 0.64
N GLY A 173 2.26 11.40 -0.53
CA GLY A 173 2.20 12.42 -1.57
C GLY A 173 3.59 12.78 -2.09
N ASP A 174 3.89 14.08 -2.09
CA ASP A 174 5.18 14.62 -2.55
C ASP A 174 6.38 14.00 -1.81
N ALA A 175 6.23 13.65 -0.53
CA ALA A 175 7.31 13.01 0.24
C ALA A 175 7.73 11.64 -0.33
N LYS A 176 6.82 10.90 -1.00
CA LYS A 176 7.18 9.68 -1.73
C LYS A 176 8.02 9.99 -2.96
N ALA A 177 7.72 11.10 -3.64
CA ALA A 177 8.47 11.52 -4.82
C ALA A 177 9.90 11.96 -4.42
N ASP A 178 10.03 12.74 -3.35
CA ASP A 178 11.33 13.11 -2.79
C ASP A 178 12.14 11.87 -2.40
N ALA A 179 11.49 10.90 -1.74
CA ALA A 179 12.13 9.65 -1.33
C ALA A 179 12.59 8.79 -2.52
N VAL A 180 11.81 8.69 -3.60
CA VAL A 180 12.24 8.00 -4.83
C VAL A 180 13.44 8.69 -5.46
N THR A 181 13.46 10.03 -5.48
CA THR A 181 14.58 10.80 -6.04
C THR A 181 15.86 10.51 -5.27
N GLU A 182 15.83 10.68 -3.94
CA GLU A 182 16.94 10.40 -3.04
C GLU A 182 17.43 8.93 -3.16
N PHE A 183 16.48 7.99 -3.21
CA PHE A 183 16.79 6.57 -3.32
C PHE A 183 17.43 6.23 -4.68
N ALA A 184 16.93 6.83 -5.76
CA ALA A 184 17.48 6.63 -7.10
C ALA A 184 18.89 7.19 -7.24
N GLU A 185 19.14 8.39 -6.70
CA GLU A 185 20.46 9.01 -6.73
C GLU A 185 21.49 8.19 -5.93
N SER A 186 21.13 7.75 -4.72
CA SER A 186 22.02 6.98 -3.85
C SER A 186 22.37 5.59 -4.39
N HIS A 187 21.47 4.98 -5.17
CA HIS A 187 21.65 3.62 -5.72
C HIS A 187 22.04 3.60 -7.21
N GLY A 188 22.06 4.76 -7.86
CA GLY A 188 22.41 4.92 -9.28
C GLY A 188 21.34 4.40 -10.24
N TYR A 189 20.06 4.58 -9.89
CA TYR A 189 18.94 4.17 -10.75
C TYR A 189 18.63 5.21 -11.84
N ASP A 190 18.43 4.74 -13.07
CA ASP A 190 17.88 5.52 -14.16
C ASP A 190 16.35 5.53 -14.07
N LEU A 191 15.79 6.64 -13.58
CA LEU A 191 14.34 6.81 -13.46
C LEU A 191 13.64 6.77 -14.83
N ALA A 192 14.29 7.22 -15.91
CA ALA A 192 13.70 7.18 -17.25
C ALA A 192 13.51 5.75 -17.77
N GLY A 193 14.32 4.79 -17.30
CA GLY A 193 14.15 3.36 -17.58
C GLY A 193 13.39 2.59 -16.49
N SER A 194 12.96 3.27 -15.43
CA SER A 194 12.32 2.67 -14.26
C SER A 194 10.79 2.69 -14.34
N TYR A 195 10.16 1.96 -13.43
CA TYR A 195 8.71 1.77 -13.36
C TYR A 195 8.18 2.20 -12.00
N ALA A 196 6.92 2.64 -11.97
CA ALA A 196 6.22 2.94 -10.74
C ALA A 196 4.75 2.50 -10.82
N TYR A 197 4.23 1.98 -9.73
CA TYR A 197 2.88 1.40 -9.61
C TYR A 197 2.16 1.99 -8.40
N SER A 198 0.94 2.51 -8.59
CA SER A 198 0.09 2.99 -7.48
C SER A 198 -1.41 3.02 -7.84
N ASP A 199 -2.27 2.96 -6.83
CA ASP A 199 -3.73 3.10 -6.94
C ASP A 199 -4.22 4.54 -6.70
N SER A 200 -3.41 5.40 -6.08
CA SER A 200 -3.89 6.69 -5.57
C SER A 200 -3.37 7.90 -6.33
N ALA A 201 -4.25 8.90 -6.50
CA ALA A 201 -3.88 10.18 -7.07
C ALA A 201 -2.85 10.95 -6.23
N THR A 202 -2.68 10.63 -4.94
CA THR A 202 -1.62 11.21 -4.11
C THR A 202 -0.23 10.89 -4.66
N ASP A 203 -0.10 9.77 -5.37
CA ASP A 203 1.19 9.28 -5.86
C ASP A 203 1.47 9.71 -7.31
N ILE A 204 0.63 10.59 -7.89
CA ILE A 204 0.89 11.19 -9.22
C ILE A 204 2.29 11.81 -9.31
N PRO A 205 2.79 12.59 -8.32
CA PRO A 205 4.15 13.10 -8.34
C PRO A 205 5.20 11.98 -8.45
N MET A 206 5.01 10.88 -7.70
CA MET A 206 5.89 9.71 -7.75
C MET A 206 5.88 9.03 -9.12
N LEU A 207 4.67 8.77 -9.65
CA LEU A 207 4.48 8.16 -10.95
C LEU A 207 5.07 9.03 -12.08
N GLY A 208 4.94 10.34 -11.99
CA GLY A 208 5.41 11.28 -13.02
C GLY A 208 6.93 11.36 -13.19
N MET A 209 7.72 10.82 -12.26
CA MET A 209 9.19 10.86 -12.34
C MET A 209 9.80 9.72 -13.16
N VAL A 210 9.08 8.62 -13.33
CA VAL A 210 9.60 7.44 -14.01
C VAL A 210 9.20 7.44 -15.50
N GLY A 211 9.96 6.74 -16.34
CA GLY A 211 9.60 6.59 -17.75
C GLY A 211 8.41 5.64 -18.00
N HIS A 212 8.10 4.78 -17.03
CA HIS A 212 7.03 3.79 -17.16
C HIS A 212 6.04 3.83 -15.97
N PRO A 213 5.20 4.89 -15.88
CA PRO A 213 4.15 4.97 -14.86
C PRO A 213 2.98 4.03 -15.18
N VAL A 214 2.49 3.33 -14.15
CA VAL A 214 1.35 2.43 -14.28
C VAL A 214 0.37 2.64 -13.12
N ALA A 215 -0.86 2.97 -13.48
CA ALA A 215 -1.97 3.10 -12.54
C ALA A 215 -2.60 1.72 -12.30
N VAL A 216 -2.58 1.22 -11.06
CA VAL A 216 -3.10 -0.10 -10.69
C VAL A 216 -4.37 0.08 -9.88
N ASN A 217 -5.50 -0.49 -10.34
CA ASN A 217 -6.80 -0.32 -9.66
C ASN A 217 -7.13 1.14 -9.29
N PRO A 218 -6.88 2.14 -10.16
CA PRO A 218 -6.77 3.52 -9.72
C PRO A 218 -8.07 4.08 -9.15
N ASP A 219 -7.94 5.02 -8.21
CA ASP A 219 -9.02 5.89 -7.79
C ASP A 219 -9.54 6.74 -8.98
N ARG A 220 -10.62 7.51 -8.76
CA ARG A 220 -11.24 8.29 -9.83
C ARG A 220 -10.30 9.37 -10.38
N ALA A 221 -9.52 10.02 -9.52
CA ALA A 221 -8.64 11.11 -9.90
C ALA A 221 -7.40 10.59 -10.65
N LEU A 222 -6.77 9.52 -10.17
CA LEU A 222 -5.65 8.87 -10.85
C LEU A 222 -6.08 8.28 -12.19
N ARG A 223 -7.27 7.66 -12.27
CA ARG A 223 -7.81 7.14 -13.54
C ARG A 223 -7.97 8.23 -14.58
N LYS A 224 -8.49 9.40 -14.18
CA LYS A 224 -8.63 10.55 -15.06
C LYS A 224 -7.26 11.04 -15.53
N HIS A 225 -6.32 11.23 -14.60
CA HIS A 225 -4.96 11.68 -14.92
C HIS A 225 -4.24 10.71 -15.88
N ALA A 226 -4.32 9.41 -15.62
CA ALA A 226 -3.73 8.37 -16.46
C ALA A 226 -4.29 8.39 -17.89
N GLN A 227 -5.60 8.61 -18.05
CA GLN A 227 -6.22 8.74 -19.38
C GLN A 227 -5.74 10.00 -20.12
N GLU A 228 -5.60 11.12 -19.41
CA GLU A 228 -5.15 12.39 -19.99
C GLU A 228 -3.67 12.35 -20.43
N HIS A 229 -2.83 11.56 -19.75
CA HIS A 229 -1.39 11.47 -19.99
C HIS A 229 -0.96 10.17 -20.70
N GLY A 230 -1.93 9.32 -21.07
CA GLY A 230 -1.65 8.05 -21.75
C GLY A 230 -0.92 7.02 -20.89
N TRP A 231 -1.03 7.09 -19.56
CA TRP A 231 -0.42 6.11 -18.66
C TRP A 231 -1.13 4.76 -18.75
N GLU A 232 -0.37 3.69 -18.59
CA GLU A 232 -0.93 2.34 -18.55
C GLU A 232 -1.84 2.19 -17.34
N VAL A 233 -3.02 1.61 -17.54
CA VAL A 233 -3.95 1.26 -16.46
C VAL A 233 -4.07 -0.24 -16.36
N ARG A 234 -3.72 -0.82 -15.21
CA ARG A 234 -3.91 -2.23 -14.88
C ARG A 234 -5.06 -2.41 -13.91
N THR A 235 -5.76 -3.53 -14.04
CA THR A 235 -6.78 -3.95 -13.09
C THR A 235 -6.39 -5.31 -12.52
N PHE A 236 -6.12 -5.36 -11.23
CA PHE A 236 -5.89 -6.60 -10.50
C PHE A 236 -7.21 -7.04 -9.87
N LYS A 237 -7.58 -8.30 -10.09
CA LYS A 237 -8.89 -8.85 -9.71
C LYS A 237 -8.75 -10.11 -8.87
N ASN A 238 -7.58 -10.74 -8.85
CA ASN A 238 -7.34 -12.01 -8.20
C ASN A 238 -6.44 -11.84 -6.97
N PRO A 239 -6.98 -11.37 -5.82
CA PRO A 239 -6.33 -11.77 -4.57
C PRO A 239 -6.35 -13.31 -4.55
N GLU A 240 -5.21 -13.97 -4.36
CA GLU A 240 -5.18 -15.44 -4.44
C GLU A 240 -6.16 -16.04 -3.40
N PRO A 241 -7.24 -16.73 -3.84
CA PRO A 241 -8.23 -17.25 -2.90
C PRO A 241 -7.72 -18.54 -2.24
N LEU A 242 -7.78 -18.62 -0.90
CA LEU A 242 -7.28 -19.75 -0.12
C LEU A 242 -8.15 -21.02 -0.12
N ILE A 243 -9.32 -21.06 -0.78
CA ILE A 243 -10.19 -22.25 -0.77
C ILE A 243 -10.79 -22.49 -2.15
N GLN A 244 -10.44 -23.60 -2.80
CA GLN A 244 -11.34 -24.22 -3.78
C GLN A 244 -12.56 -24.73 -3.01
N MET A 245 -13.69 -24.02 -3.10
CA MET A 245 -14.93 -24.53 -2.54
C MET A 245 -15.39 -25.77 -3.34
N PRO A 246 -15.84 -26.86 -2.67
CA PRO A 246 -16.53 -27.94 -3.36
C PRO A 246 -17.74 -27.37 -4.09
N ASN A 247 -18.08 -27.92 -5.24
CA ASN A 247 -19.18 -27.37 -6.03
C ASN A 247 -20.52 -27.47 -5.24
N ALA A 248 -21.52 -26.66 -5.60
CA ALA A 248 -22.82 -26.65 -4.93
C ALA A 248 -23.61 -27.98 -5.00
N ARG A 249 -23.17 -28.96 -5.82
CA ARG A 249 -23.69 -30.34 -5.79
C ARG A 249 -23.03 -31.21 -4.71
N GLU A 250 -21.85 -30.86 -4.21
CA GLU A 250 -21.13 -31.62 -3.18
C GLU A 250 -21.48 -31.18 -1.76
N VAL A 251 -21.83 -29.91 -1.55
CA VAL A 251 -22.22 -29.40 -0.23
C VAL A 251 -23.74 -29.25 -0.19
N GLY A 252 -24.43 -30.32 0.21
CA GLY A 252 -25.87 -30.33 0.42
C GLY A 252 -26.31 -29.43 1.58
N ILE A 253 -26.24 -28.11 1.42
CA ILE A 253 -26.78 -27.14 2.39
C ILE A 253 -28.19 -26.76 1.96
N GLY A 254 -29.17 -27.27 2.72
CA GLY A 254 -30.58 -27.01 2.55
C GLY A 254 -30.97 -25.54 2.76
N ALA A 255 -32.15 -25.19 2.24
CA ALA A 255 -32.75 -23.87 2.10
C ALA A 255 -32.85 -22.97 3.36
N GLY A 256 -32.41 -23.41 4.54
CA GLY A 256 -32.54 -22.68 5.81
C GLY A 256 -31.62 -21.45 5.94
N VAL A 257 -30.40 -21.50 5.40
CA VAL A 257 -29.44 -20.38 5.53
C VAL A 257 -29.85 -19.18 4.66
N VAL A 258 -30.45 -19.44 3.50
CA VAL A 258 -30.93 -18.39 2.60
C VAL A 258 -32.07 -17.60 3.24
N ALA A 259 -33.00 -18.27 3.94
CA ALA A 259 -34.13 -17.60 4.59
C ALA A 259 -33.70 -16.67 5.75
N GLY A 260 -32.61 -16.98 6.46
CA GLY A 260 -32.10 -16.17 7.57
C GLY A 260 -31.53 -14.82 7.14
N VAL A 261 -30.85 -14.77 5.98
CA VAL A 261 -30.25 -13.53 5.45
C VAL A 261 -31.32 -12.58 4.90
N THR A 262 -32.36 -13.11 4.25
CA THR A 262 -33.47 -12.27 3.75
C THR A 262 -34.29 -11.65 4.88
N ALA A 263 -34.47 -12.36 6.00
CA ALA A 263 -35.21 -11.86 7.16
C ALA A 263 -34.51 -10.66 7.84
N LEU A 264 -33.17 -10.69 7.94
CA LEU A 264 -32.38 -9.60 8.53
C LEU A 264 -32.35 -8.36 7.63
N ALA A 265 -32.27 -8.55 6.31
CA ALA A 265 -32.33 -7.44 5.34
C ALA A 265 -33.71 -6.75 5.36
N ALA A 266 -34.80 -7.51 5.44
CA ALA A 266 -36.15 -6.96 5.50
C ALA A 266 -36.40 -6.17 6.81
N ALA A 267 -35.89 -6.66 7.94
CA ALA A 267 -35.98 -5.96 9.22
C ALA A 267 -35.20 -4.63 9.22
N GLY A 268 -34.00 -4.60 8.62
CA GLY A 268 -33.19 -3.38 8.50
C GLY A 268 -33.88 -2.30 7.65
N ILE A 269 -34.48 -2.69 6.53
CA ILE A 269 -35.21 -1.76 5.64
C ILE A 269 -36.45 -1.19 6.36
N TRP A 270 -37.18 -2.02 7.11
CA TRP A 270 -38.38 -1.58 7.84
C TRP A 270 -38.06 -0.57 8.94
N VAL A 271 -36.98 -0.78 9.71
CA VAL A 271 -36.54 0.16 10.75
C VAL A 271 -36.11 1.49 10.13
N ALA A 272 -35.35 1.47 9.03
CA ALA A 272 -34.91 2.67 8.34
C ALA A 272 -36.08 3.53 7.81
N GLN A 273 -37.12 2.89 7.27
CA GLN A 273 -38.31 3.58 6.78
C GLN A 273 -39.14 4.22 7.90
N ARG A 274 -39.16 3.61 9.09
CA ARG A 274 -39.88 4.13 10.25
C ARG A 274 -39.22 5.39 10.82
N ILE A 275 -37.89 5.37 10.95
CA ILE A 275 -37.10 6.53 11.38
C ILE A 275 -37.23 7.69 10.38
N ALA A 276 -37.24 7.41 9.08
CA ALA A 276 -37.42 8.43 8.05
C ALA A 276 -38.82 9.07 8.04
N LYS A 277 -39.84 8.36 8.52
CA LYS A 277 -41.22 8.85 8.60
C LYS A 277 -41.40 9.75 9.83
N ASP A 278 -40.82 9.38 10.97
CA ASP A 278 -40.92 10.15 12.21
C ASP A 278 -40.19 11.51 12.11
N ASN A 279 -39.08 11.57 11.36
CA ASN A 279 -38.34 12.82 11.08
C ASN A 279 -39.01 13.75 10.05
N ARG A 280 -40.08 13.32 9.38
CA ARG A 280 -40.85 14.17 8.45
C ARG A 280 -42.10 14.79 9.09
N SER A 281 -42.40 14.42 10.34
CA SER A 281 -43.56 14.90 11.10
C SER A 281 -43.19 15.83 12.27
N ALA A 282 -41.93 16.26 12.36
CA ALA A 282 -41.42 17.29 13.26
C ALA A 282 -40.98 18.52 12.43
#